data_AF-A0A2T4UP76-F1
#
_entry.id   AF-A0A2T4UP76-F1
#
_cell.length_a   1.000
_cell.length_b   1.000
_cell.length_c   1.000
_cell.angle_alpha   90.00
_cell.angle_beta   90.00
_cell.angle_gamma   90.00
#
_symmetry.space_group_name_H-M   'P 1'
#
loop_
_entity.id
_entity.type
_entity.pdbx_description
1 polymer ?
#
loop_
_entity_poly.entity_id
_entity_poly.type
_entity_poly.pdbx_seq_one_letter_code
_entity_poly.pdbx_strand_id
1 'polypeptide(L)' 'MTTDLDADQVVRDATAAVRKKFPDRSESDIEAIVREELSKLLDRPVQDYLSVLTERAAKQRLKHDTSTT' A
#
# COMPACT_ATOMS: atom_id res chain seq x y z
N MET A 1 -15.96 -17.20 9.80
CA MET A 1 -15.99 -16.85 8.36
C MET A 1 -14.77 -15.97 8.13
N THR A 2 -13.61 -16.58 7.91
CA THR A 2 -12.39 -15.85 7.62
C THR A 2 -12.55 -15.34 6.19
N THR A 3 -12.65 -14.02 6.04
CA THR A 3 -12.60 -13.39 4.72
C THR A 3 -11.30 -13.86 4.08
N ASP A 4 -11.41 -14.67 3.02
CA ASP A 4 -10.28 -15.09 2.21
C ASP A 4 -9.78 -13.82 1.52
N LEU A 5 -8.94 -13.07 2.23
CA LEU A 5 -8.41 -11.80 1.79
C LEU A 5 -7.45 -12.11 0.64
N ASP A 6 -7.95 -12.00 -0.58
CA ASP A 6 -7.15 -12.18 -1.78
C ASP A 6 -6.10 -11.05 -1.81
N ALA A 7 -4.89 -11.38 -1.35
CA ALA A 7 -3.79 -10.45 -1.25
C ALA A 7 -3.45 -9.84 -2.62
N ASP A 8 -3.63 -10.60 -3.72
CA ASP A 8 -3.42 -10.08 -5.06
C ASP A 8 -4.49 -9.05 -5.42
N GLN A 9 -5.75 -9.25 -4.98
CA GLN A 9 -6.80 -8.24 -5.16
C GLN A 9 -6.48 -6.96 -4.37
N VAL A 10 -6.02 -7.08 -3.13
CA VAL A 10 -5.62 -5.92 -2.31
C VAL A 10 -4.46 -5.15 -2.95
N VAL A 11 -3.46 -5.87 -3.47
CA VAL A 11 -2.32 -5.27 -4.18
C VAL A 11 -2.78 -4.52 -5.42
N ARG A 12 -3.67 -5.11 -6.24
CA ARG A 12 -4.21 -4.47 -7.44
C ARG A 12 -4.94 -3.17 -7.10
N ASP A 13 -5.86 -3.21 -6.13
CA ASP A 13 -6.68 -2.05 -5.76
C ASP A 13 -5.84 -0.92 -5.15
N ALA A 14 -4.89 -1.27 -4.27
CA ALA A 14 -3.98 -0.30 -3.69
C ALA A 14 -3.03 0.30 -4.73
N THR A 15 -2.49 -0.50 -5.66
CA THR A 15 -1.64 -0.02 -6.75
C THR A 15 -2.38 0.98 -7.64
N ALA A 16 -3.63 0.67 -8.02
CA ALA A 16 -4.46 1.57 -8.82
C ALA A 16 -4.76 2.90 -8.09
N ALA A 17 -5.02 2.85 -6.78
CA ALA A 17 -5.26 4.04 -5.97
C ALA A 17 -3.99 4.90 -5.81
N VAL A 18 -2.84 4.28 -5.57
CA VAL A 18 -1.54 4.97 -5.42
C VAL A 18 -1.12 5.61 -6.74
N ARG A 19 -1.30 4.93 -7.87
CA ARG A 19 -0.96 5.46 -9.21
C ARG A 19 -1.72 6.73 -9.58
N LYS A 20 -2.97 6.88 -9.13
CA LYS A 20 -3.74 8.14 -9.30
C LYS A 20 -3.09 9.33 -8.59
N LYS A 21 -2.32 9.07 -7.52
CA LYS A 21 -1.63 10.10 -6.72
C LYS A 21 -0.16 10.29 -7.10
N PHE A 22 0.45 9.27 -7.69
CA PHE A 22 1.85 9.27 -8.12
C PHE A 22 1.96 8.81 -9.58
N PRO A 23 1.43 9.61 -10.53
CA PRO A 23 1.40 9.22 -11.95
C PRO A 23 2.81 9.14 -12.57
N ASP A 24 3.81 9.80 -11.97
CA ASP A 24 5.20 9.84 -12.45
C ASP A 24 6.00 8.59 -12.09
N ARG A 25 5.46 7.67 -11.28
CA ARG A 25 6.12 6.41 -10.91
C ARG A 25 5.61 5.25 -11.74
N SER A 26 6.51 4.31 -12.03
CA SER A 26 6.18 3.10 -12.78
C SER A 26 5.24 2.21 -11.97
N GLU A 27 4.34 1.50 -12.66
CA GLU A 27 3.39 0.59 -12.02
C GLU A 27 4.11 -0.51 -11.23
N SER A 28 5.20 -1.05 -11.76
CA SER A 28 6.01 -2.07 -11.11
C SER A 28 6.67 -1.58 -9.81
N ASP A 29 7.14 -0.33 -9.77
CA ASP A 29 7.70 0.26 -8.54
C ASP A 29 6.63 0.45 -7.48
N ILE A 30 5.44 0.92 -7.89
CA ILE A 30 4.30 1.12 -6.99
C ILE A 30 3.84 -0.23 -6.43
N GLU A 31 3.70 -1.24 -7.28
CA GLU A 31 3.27 -2.58 -6.88
C GLU A 31 4.24 -3.22 -5.88
N ALA A 32 5.55 -3.10 -6.11
CA ALA A 32 6.58 -3.60 -5.19
C ALA A 32 6.46 -2.95 -3.80
N ILE A 33 6.26 -1.63 -3.75
CA ILE A 33 6.06 -0.89 -2.49
C ILE A 33 4.77 -1.34 -1.80
N VAL A 34 3.68 -1.49 -2.54
CA VAL A 34 2.37 -1.92 -2.00
C VAL A 34 2.47 -3.32 -1.40
N ARG A 35 3.14 -4.26 -2.07
CA ARG A 35 3.37 -5.63 -1.56
C ARG A 35 4.21 -5.62 -0.28
N GLU A 36 5.26 -4.80 -0.24
CA GLU A 36 6.16 -4.71 0.91
C GLU A 36 5.47 -4.08 2.13
N GLU A 37 4.57 -3.12 1.92
CA GLU A 37 3.79 -2.54 3.01
C GLU A 37 2.66 -3.48 3.47
N LEU A 38 2.02 -4.22 2.54
CA LEU A 38 1.02 -5.24 2.88
C LEU A 38 1.63 -6.36 3.73
N SER A 39 2.84 -6.83 3.41
CA SER A 39 3.50 -7.90 4.17
C SER A 39 3.84 -7.48 5.62
N LYS A 40 4.23 -6.22 5.84
CA LYS A 40 4.45 -5.65 7.19
C LYS A 40 3.17 -5.60 8.03
N LEU A 41 2.02 -5.65 7.37
CA LEU A 41 0.70 -5.54 7.97
C LEU A 41 0.09 -6.92 8.25
N LEU A 42 0.46 -7.96 7.47
CA LEU A 42 0.04 -9.35 7.71
C LEU A 42 0.44 -9.89 9.10
N ASP A 43 1.50 -9.35 9.72
CA ASP A 43 1.90 -9.68 11.10
C ASP A 43 1.00 -9.05 12.18
N ARG A 44 0.05 -8.18 11.82
CA ARG A 44 -0.87 -7.54 12.76
C ARG A 44 -2.26 -8.19 12.69
N PRO A 45 -2.91 -8.46 13.84
CA PRO A 45 -4.17 -9.22 13.91
C PRO A 45 -5.41 -8.46 13.39
N VAL A 46 -5.27 -7.50 12.46
CA VAL A 46 -6.38 -6.66 12.01
C VAL A 46 -6.45 -6.63 10.48
N GLN A 47 -7.01 -7.68 9.89
CA GLN A 47 -7.14 -7.86 8.44
C GLN A 47 -7.98 -6.76 7.75
N ASP A 48 -8.99 -6.19 8.43
CA ASP A 48 -9.80 -5.09 7.88
C ASP A 48 -9.12 -3.71 7.92
N TYR A 49 -8.04 -3.54 8.67
CA TYR A 49 -7.32 -2.27 8.78
C TYR A 49 -6.06 -2.20 7.91
N LEU A 50 -5.66 -3.29 7.24
CA LEU A 50 -4.40 -3.33 6.49
C LEU A 50 -4.42 -2.31 5.35
N SER A 51 -5.50 -2.19 4.58
CA SER A 51 -5.59 -1.21 3.49
C SER A 51 -5.44 0.23 3.99
N VAL A 52 -6.10 0.58 5.09
CA VAL A 52 -6.05 1.94 5.69
C VAL A 52 -4.67 2.24 6.30
N LEU A 53 -4.07 1.25 6.96
CA LEU A 53 -2.74 1.39 7.56
C LEU A 53 -1.64 1.46 6.49
N THR A 54 -1.74 0.65 5.43
CA THR A 54 -0.86 0.69 4.24
C THR A 54 -0.92 2.07 3.61
N GLU A 55 -2.13 2.56 3.35
CA GLU A 55 -2.35 3.86 2.71
C GLU A 55 -1.77 5.00 3.58
N ARG A 56 -1.96 4.95 4.90
CA ARG A 56 -1.45 5.97 5.82
C ARG A 56 0.08 5.95 5.90
N ALA A 57 0.69 4.77 5.96
CA ALA A 57 2.14 4.61 6.01
C ALA A 57 2.81 5.12 4.72
N ALA A 58 2.27 4.71 3.56
CA ALA A 58 2.76 5.15 2.25
C ALA A 58 2.70 6.69 2.11
N LYS A 59 1.58 7.30 2.51
CA LYS A 59 1.43 8.78 2.49
C LYS A 59 2.44 9.49 3.38
N GLN A 60 2.71 8.97 4.58
CA GLN A 60 3.68 9.59 5.49
C GLN A 60 5.09 9.54 4.93
N ARG A 61 5.50 8.39 4.41
CA ARG A 61 6.85 8.20 3.86
C ARG A 61 7.10 9.11 2.67
N LEU A 62 6.16 9.17 1.73
CA LEU A 62 6.27 10.02 0.55
C LEU A 62 6.30 11.52 0.91
N LYS A 63 5.56 11.94 1.95
CA LYS A 63 5.60 13.32 2.47
C LYS A 63 6.95 13.68 3.10
N HIS A 64 7.60 12.71 3.74
CA HIS A 64 8.91 12.89 4.36
C HIS A 64 10.01 13.00 3.29
N ASP A 65 9.91 12.20 2.23
CA ASP A 65 10.81 12.29 1.06
C ASP A 65 10.67 13.61 0.29
N THR A 66 9.47 14.22 0.26
CA THR A 66 9.26 15.53 -0.39
C THR A 66 9.65 16.74 0.46
N SER A 67 9.80 16.58 1.79
CA SER A 67 10.19 17.69 2.69
C SER A 67 11.70 17.81 2.87
N THR A 68 12.48 16.94 2.23
CA THR A 68 13.95 17.00 2.20
C THR A 68 14.41 17.46 0.82
N THR A 69 14.13 18.71 0.47
CA THR A 69 14.76 19.44 -0.65
C THR A 69 14.75 20.92 -0.31
#